data_AF-A0A3R6Y8U0-F1
#
_entry.id   AF-A0A3R6Y8U0-F1
#
_cell.length_a   1.000
_cell.length_b   1.000
_cell.length_c   1.000
_cell.angle_alpha   90.00
_cell.angle_beta   90.00
_cell.angle_gamma   90.00
#
_symmetry.space_group_name_H-M   'P 1'
#
loop_
_entity.id
_entity.type
_entity.pdbx_description
1 polymer ?
#
loop_
_entity_poly.entity_id
_entity_poly.type
_entity_poly.pdbx_seq_one_letter_code
_entity_poly.pdbx_strand_id
1 'polypeptide(L)'
;MSTALISNPPYNMKWKIPIFAQIQPRFCNCELPPENNANFAFILTALDMVDARAVFILPCSVLQGGAKQEKEIRKYLVEKNLIEAVITCPDNMFESTGIAVCIIVFDKHKSTTQIELIDMRNTYEVVEREQRGQYGNESHTNRVYKKAVKVFSDEQMERAIKAIEEHTTEKDFSVCVTSADISKQAYKLLPSAYFAIDFEPAPHRECKEITEDLNRVIKEKNGLKLTMNESLAKAIGLYEIFKMFKESEENNRAMKEVLDIVGEKIIPENFIAMSKKAGELKFENGSKDHVSTILMSILQMWKQHIMYLNEEENRYLLELRDALLPDLMSGKIKLN
;
A
#
# COMPACT_ATOMS: atom_id res chain seq x y z
N MET A 1 -42.20 -6.26 -7.38
CA MET A 1 -41.51 -4.97 -7.18
C MET A 1 -40.02 -5.26 -7.18
N SER A 2 -39.25 -4.60 -8.02
CA SER A 2 -37.78 -4.69 -7.95
C SER A 2 -37.33 -3.97 -6.68
N THR A 3 -36.71 -4.70 -5.74
CA THR A 3 -36.23 -4.14 -4.48
C THR A 3 -34.76 -3.74 -4.64
N ALA A 4 -34.44 -2.48 -4.39
CA ALA A 4 -33.06 -2.01 -4.25
C ALA A 4 -32.64 -2.03 -2.77
N LEU A 5 -31.38 -2.36 -2.49
CA LEU A 5 -30.81 -2.35 -1.14
C LEU A 5 -29.69 -1.32 -1.05
N ILE A 6 -29.70 -0.52 0.01
CA ILE A 6 -28.63 0.42 0.35
C ILE A 6 -28.12 0.06 1.75
N SER A 7 -26.81 -0.06 1.93
CA SER A 7 -26.24 -0.47 3.21
C SER A 7 -24.92 0.24 3.53
N ASN A 8 -24.79 0.66 4.78
CA ASN A 8 -23.54 1.10 5.40
C ASN A 8 -23.28 0.20 6.62
N PRO A 9 -22.76 -1.03 6.42
CA PRO A 9 -22.62 -2.00 7.49
C PRO A 9 -21.47 -1.64 8.44
N PRO A 10 -21.40 -2.24 9.65
CA PRO A 10 -20.22 -2.11 10.52
C PRO A 10 -18.95 -2.62 9.83
N TYR A 11 -17.94 -1.76 9.75
CA TYR A 11 -16.70 -2.07 9.01
C TYR A 11 -15.81 -3.06 9.74
N ASN A 12 -15.24 -4.00 8.99
CA ASN A 12 -14.23 -4.95 9.47
C ASN A 12 -14.68 -5.72 10.73
N MET A 13 -15.99 -5.92 10.86
CA MET A 13 -16.57 -6.61 12.00
C MET A 13 -16.16 -8.08 11.96
N LYS A 14 -15.77 -8.64 13.11
CA LYS A 14 -15.60 -10.09 13.23
C LYS A 14 -16.96 -10.76 13.09
N TRP A 15 -17.01 -11.91 12.43
CA TRP A 15 -18.23 -12.68 12.28
C TRP A 15 -17.96 -14.16 12.41
N LYS A 16 -19.03 -14.90 12.72
CA LYS A 16 -18.97 -16.35 12.82
C LYS A 16 -19.45 -16.95 11.51
N ILE A 17 -18.58 -17.71 10.85
CA ILE A 17 -18.95 -18.47 9.66
C ILE A 17 -20.01 -19.51 10.04
N PRO A 18 -21.20 -19.49 9.40
CA PRO A 18 -22.24 -20.49 9.67
C PRO A 18 -21.74 -21.92 9.40
N ILE A 19 -22.24 -22.87 10.18
CA ILE A 19 -22.03 -24.30 9.88
C ILE A 19 -22.68 -24.58 8.51
N PHE A 20 -21.92 -25.24 7.63
CA PHE A 20 -22.27 -25.43 6.22
C PHE A 20 -22.46 -24.11 5.44
N ALA A 21 -21.68 -23.06 5.71
CA ALA A 21 -21.75 -21.83 4.93
C ALA A 21 -21.69 -22.08 3.41
N GLN A 22 -20.84 -23.01 2.95
CA GLN A 22 -20.64 -23.31 1.53
C GLN A 22 -21.85 -23.95 0.81
N ILE A 23 -22.87 -24.45 1.52
CA ILE A 23 -24.11 -24.93 0.88
C ILE A 23 -25.17 -23.83 0.76
N GLN A 24 -24.94 -22.67 1.40
CA GLN A 24 -25.88 -21.56 1.34
C GLN A 24 -25.77 -20.84 -0.02
N PRO A 25 -26.88 -20.47 -0.67
CA PRO A 25 -26.88 -19.80 -1.97
C PRO A 25 -25.95 -18.58 -2.04
N ARG A 26 -25.93 -17.75 -0.98
CA ARG A 26 -25.04 -16.59 -0.85
C ARG A 26 -23.53 -16.88 -0.88
N PHE A 27 -23.09 -18.10 -0.60
CA PHE A 27 -21.66 -18.44 -0.47
C PHE A 27 -21.20 -19.58 -1.38
N CYS A 28 -22.11 -20.34 -1.99
CA CYS A 28 -21.76 -21.58 -2.68
C CYS A 28 -20.87 -21.39 -3.93
N ASN A 29 -20.81 -20.18 -4.49
CA ASN A 29 -20.10 -19.89 -5.74
C ASN A 29 -18.78 -19.13 -5.56
N CYS A 30 -18.36 -18.83 -4.33
CA CYS A 30 -17.11 -18.09 -4.06
C CYS A 30 -16.45 -18.52 -2.75
N GLU A 31 -15.24 -18.03 -2.50
CA GLU A 31 -14.57 -18.18 -1.21
C GLU A 31 -15.37 -17.52 -0.07
N LEU A 32 -15.19 -18.01 1.15
CA LEU A 32 -15.79 -17.41 2.33
C LEU A 32 -15.01 -16.16 2.76
N PRO A 33 -15.70 -15.07 3.13
CA PRO A 33 -15.05 -13.94 3.79
C PRO A 33 -14.31 -14.40 5.06
N PRO A 34 -13.15 -13.82 5.38
CA PRO A 34 -12.40 -14.23 6.57
C PRO A 34 -13.15 -13.86 7.86
N GLU A 35 -13.02 -14.67 8.92
CA GLU A 35 -13.76 -14.47 10.18
C GLU A 35 -13.51 -13.11 10.85
N ASN A 36 -12.35 -12.51 10.59
CA ASN A 36 -11.99 -11.20 11.11
C ASN A 36 -12.53 -10.02 10.28
N ASN A 37 -13.20 -10.27 9.15
CA ASN A 37 -13.75 -9.22 8.30
C ASN A 37 -15.06 -9.64 7.59
N ALA A 38 -16.18 -9.10 8.07
CA ALA A 38 -17.52 -9.37 7.55
C ALA A 38 -17.92 -8.54 6.32
N ASN A 39 -17.09 -7.64 5.80
CA ASN A 39 -17.49 -6.72 4.73
C ASN A 39 -18.06 -7.45 3.52
N PHE A 40 -17.38 -8.49 3.02
CA PHE A 40 -17.88 -9.30 1.91
C PHE A 40 -19.04 -10.24 2.32
N ALA A 41 -19.17 -10.59 3.60
CA ALA A 41 -20.32 -11.38 4.06
C ALA A 41 -21.62 -10.57 3.92
N PHE A 42 -21.57 -9.26 4.20
CA PHE A 42 -22.69 -8.36 3.97
C PHE A 42 -23.02 -8.21 2.48
N ILE A 43 -22.01 -8.00 1.62
CA ILE A 43 -22.20 -7.90 0.17
C ILE A 43 -22.88 -9.16 -0.37
N LEU A 44 -22.31 -10.34 -0.10
CA LEU A 44 -22.79 -11.62 -0.62
C LEU A 44 -24.20 -11.94 -0.11
N THR A 45 -24.50 -11.61 1.15
CA THR A 45 -25.86 -11.78 1.69
C THR A 45 -26.86 -10.85 1.01
N ALA A 46 -26.52 -9.59 0.78
CA ALA A 46 -27.41 -8.67 0.08
C ALA A 46 -27.66 -9.10 -1.37
N LEU A 47 -26.62 -9.53 -2.07
CA LEU A 47 -26.73 -10.03 -3.44
C LEU A 47 -27.52 -11.34 -3.53
N ASP A 48 -27.66 -12.10 -2.45
CA ASP A 48 -28.58 -13.26 -2.41
C ASP A 48 -30.04 -12.82 -2.18
N MET A 49 -30.25 -11.73 -1.44
CA MET A 49 -31.57 -11.22 -1.07
C MET A 49 -32.26 -10.37 -2.14
N VAL A 50 -31.51 -9.60 -2.94
CA VAL A 50 -32.07 -8.69 -3.95
C VAL A 50 -31.84 -9.19 -5.36
N ASP A 51 -32.84 -8.99 -6.23
CA ASP A 51 -32.76 -9.41 -7.63
C ASP A 51 -32.21 -8.34 -8.58
N ALA A 52 -32.24 -7.06 -8.17
CA ALA A 52 -31.80 -5.95 -9.02
C ALA A 52 -30.50 -5.28 -8.53
N ARG A 53 -30.61 -4.20 -7.75
CA ARG A 53 -29.49 -3.32 -7.42
C ARG A 53 -29.18 -3.31 -5.92
N ALA A 54 -27.90 -3.33 -5.57
CA ALA A 54 -27.41 -3.14 -4.21
C ALA A 54 -26.31 -2.07 -4.19
N VAL A 55 -26.34 -1.17 -3.20
CA VAL A 55 -25.35 -0.11 -3.03
C VAL A 55 -24.76 -0.19 -1.64
N PHE A 56 -23.43 -0.23 -1.55
CA PHE A 56 -22.70 -0.37 -0.30
C PHE A 56 -21.75 0.78 -0.07
N ILE A 57 -21.72 1.30 1.15
CA ILE A 57 -20.65 2.17 1.65
C ILE A 57 -19.74 1.32 2.53
N LEU A 58 -18.46 1.20 2.16
CA LEU A 58 -17.48 0.30 2.79
C LEU A 58 -16.11 0.98 2.90
N PRO A 59 -15.19 0.52 3.76
CA PRO A 59 -13.84 1.07 3.79
C PRO A 59 -13.09 0.75 2.50
N CYS A 60 -12.29 1.69 1.97
CA CYS A 60 -11.54 1.51 0.72
C CYS A 60 -10.65 0.25 0.70
N SER A 61 -10.30 -0.31 1.86
CA SER A 61 -9.56 -1.57 1.97
C SER A 61 -10.22 -2.73 1.23
N VAL A 62 -11.54 -2.74 1.05
CA VAL A 62 -12.22 -3.80 0.28
C VAL A 62 -11.80 -3.84 -1.19
N LEU A 63 -11.36 -2.71 -1.75
CA LEU A 63 -10.98 -2.57 -3.17
C LEU A 63 -9.60 -3.19 -3.48
N GLN A 64 -8.74 -3.37 -2.47
CA GLN A 64 -7.36 -3.83 -2.64
C GLN A 64 -6.91 -4.88 -1.62
N GLY A 65 -7.75 -5.22 -0.64
CA GLY A 65 -7.43 -6.04 0.52
C GLY A 65 -6.58 -7.26 0.18
N GLY A 66 -5.54 -7.47 0.99
CA GLY A 66 -4.45 -8.43 0.73
C GLY A 66 -4.74 -9.87 1.14
N ALA A 67 -5.86 -10.14 1.81
CA ALA A 67 -6.25 -11.50 2.13
C ALA A 67 -6.62 -12.26 0.84
N LYS A 68 -6.08 -13.47 0.68
CA LYS A 68 -6.33 -14.32 -0.49
C LYS A 68 -7.83 -14.52 -0.73
N GLN A 69 -8.60 -14.76 0.34
CA GLN A 69 -10.05 -14.96 0.26
C GLN A 69 -10.78 -13.74 -0.32
N GLU A 70 -10.44 -12.53 0.13
CA GLU A 70 -11.07 -11.29 -0.35
C GLU A 70 -10.79 -11.04 -1.83
N LYS A 71 -9.57 -11.36 -2.30
CA LYS A 71 -9.22 -11.30 -3.72
C LYS A 71 -10.08 -12.25 -4.55
N GLU A 72 -10.26 -13.50 -4.11
CA GLU A 72 -11.09 -14.47 -4.83
C GLU A 72 -12.57 -14.07 -4.85
N ILE A 73 -13.08 -13.43 -3.78
CA ILE A 73 -14.44 -12.88 -3.77
C ILE A 73 -14.56 -11.71 -4.75
N ARG A 74 -13.60 -10.76 -4.77
CA ARG A 74 -13.58 -9.69 -5.78
C ARG A 74 -13.57 -10.23 -7.20
N LYS A 75 -12.73 -11.24 -7.45
CA LYS A 75 -12.67 -11.95 -8.72
C LYS A 75 -14.05 -12.50 -9.10
N TYR A 76 -14.71 -13.22 -8.19
CA TYR A 76 -16.07 -13.72 -8.43
C TYR A 76 -17.06 -12.61 -8.79
N LEU A 77 -17.08 -11.50 -8.05
CA LEU A 77 -17.99 -10.38 -8.28
C LEU A 77 -17.75 -9.72 -9.65
N VAL A 78 -16.50 -9.59 -10.07
CA VAL A 78 -16.10 -9.03 -11.37
C VAL A 78 -16.43 -10.00 -12.50
N GLU A 79 -16.07 -11.29 -12.38
CA GLU A 79 -16.30 -12.31 -13.42
C GLU A 79 -17.78 -12.61 -13.62
N LYS A 80 -18.60 -12.50 -12.57
CA LYS A 80 -20.07 -12.59 -12.67
C LYS A 80 -20.73 -11.31 -13.17
N ASN A 81 -19.95 -10.29 -13.52
CA ASN A 81 -20.45 -9.01 -14.01
C ASN A 81 -21.45 -8.35 -13.05
N LEU A 82 -21.22 -8.45 -11.74
CA LEU A 82 -22.16 -7.95 -10.73
C LEU A 82 -21.89 -6.50 -10.33
N ILE A 83 -20.65 -6.03 -10.45
CA ILE A 83 -20.25 -4.67 -10.08
C ILE A 83 -20.54 -3.74 -11.25
N GLU A 84 -21.36 -2.72 -11.05
CA GLU A 84 -21.63 -1.66 -12.03
C GLU A 84 -20.62 -0.53 -11.90
N ALA A 85 -20.38 -0.06 -10.68
CA ALA A 85 -19.49 1.06 -10.42
C ALA A 85 -18.79 0.99 -9.06
N VAL A 86 -17.63 1.62 -8.96
CA VAL A 86 -16.90 1.86 -7.71
C VAL A 86 -16.53 3.34 -7.64
N ILE A 87 -16.89 4.00 -6.53
CA ILE A 87 -16.58 5.41 -6.29
C ILE A 87 -15.70 5.50 -5.04
N THR A 88 -14.47 5.99 -5.16
CA THR A 88 -13.63 6.29 -3.98
C THR A 88 -13.93 7.67 -3.45
N CYS A 89 -14.32 7.76 -2.18
CA CYS A 89 -14.70 9.00 -1.54
C CYS A 89 -13.52 9.65 -0.80
N PRO A 90 -13.60 10.96 -0.52
CA PRO A 90 -12.68 11.65 0.39
C PRO A 90 -12.58 10.94 1.75
N ASP A 91 -11.44 11.10 2.41
CA ASP A 91 -11.30 10.76 3.82
C ASP A 91 -12.11 11.73 4.71
N ASN A 92 -12.26 11.41 5.99
CA ASN A 92 -12.89 12.32 6.97
C ASN A 92 -14.32 12.82 6.62
N MET A 93 -15.06 12.08 5.79
CA MET A 93 -16.48 12.39 5.53
C MET A 93 -17.40 11.97 6.67
N PHE A 94 -17.03 10.93 7.44
CA PHE A 94 -17.79 10.50 8.60
C PHE A 94 -17.43 11.32 9.85
N GLU A 95 -18.43 11.66 10.65
CA GLU A 95 -18.21 12.44 11.87
C GLU A 95 -17.41 11.67 12.93
N SER A 96 -17.56 10.34 12.97
CA SER A 96 -16.99 9.45 13.99
C SER A 96 -15.62 8.87 13.64
N THR A 97 -15.21 8.84 12.36
CA THR A 97 -13.94 8.24 11.93
C THR A 97 -13.34 8.99 10.75
N GLY A 98 -12.01 9.04 10.66
CA GLY A 98 -11.29 9.61 9.53
C GLY A 98 -11.06 8.65 8.36
N ILE A 99 -11.68 7.46 8.38
CA ILE A 99 -11.42 6.40 7.41
C ILE A 99 -11.95 6.82 6.03
N ALA A 100 -11.16 6.61 4.99
CA ALA A 100 -11.60 6.73 3.61
C ALA A 100 -12.53 5.57 3.23
N VAL A 101 -13.67 5.89 2.63
CA VAL A 101 -14.67 4.91 2.19
C VAL A 101 -14.80 4.90 0.68
N CYS A 102 -15.38 3.82 0.17
CA CYS A 102 -15.84 3.70 -1.19
C CYS A 102 -17.32 3.35 -1.23
N ILE A 103 -17.98 3.77 -2.30
CA ILE A 103 -19.32 3.32 -2.66
C ILE A 103 -19.15 2.26 -3.75
N ILE A 104 -19.76 1.09 -3.56
CA ILE A 104 -19.80 0.03 -4.59
C ILE A 104 -21.25 -0.17 -5.00
N VAL A 105 -21.50 -0.04 -6.30
CA VAL A 105 -22.80 -0.24 -6.93
C VAL A 105 -22.80 -1.60 -7.60
N PHE A 106 -23.77 -2.44 -7.26
CA PHE A 106 -23.99 -3.74 -7.87
C PHE A 106 -25.31 -3.74 -8.63
N ASP A 107 -25.31 -4.26 -9.84
CA ASP A 107 -26.51 -4.40 -10.67
C ASP A 107 -26.50 -5.75 -11.40
N LYS A 108 -27.47 -6.61 -11.08
CA LYS A 108 -27.64 -7.93 -11.71
C LYS A 108 -28.25 -7.88 -13.11
N HIS A 109 -28.80 -6.74 -13.51
CA HIS A 109 -29.50 -6.55 -14.77
C HIS A 109 -28.81 -5.55 -15.70
N LYS A 110 -27.58 -5.11 -15.36
CA LYS A 110 -26.84 -4.18 -16.24
C LYS A 110 -26.60 -4.80 -17.62
N SER A 111 -26.81 -4.00 -18.65
CA SER A 111 -26.69 -4.40 -20.06
C SER A 111 -25.25 -4.44 -20.58
N THR A 112 -24.33 -3.84 -19.83
CA THR A 112 -22.91 -3.74 -20.17
C THR A 112 -22.05 -4.67 -19.32
N THR A 113 -20.90 -5.06 -19.88
CA THR A 113 -19.82 -5.75 -19.13
C THR A 113 -18.80 -4.78 -18.56
N GLN A 114 -18.96 -3.48 -18.83
CA GLN A 114 -18.10 -2.43 -18.32
C GLN A 114 -18.36 -2.16 -16.83
N ILE A 115 -17.31 -1.72 -16.15
CA ILE A 115 -17.31 -1.31 -14.75
C ILE A 115 -16.76 0.11 -14.70
N GLU A 116 -17.53 1.03 -14.13
CA GLU A 116 -17.12 2.43 -13.99
C GLU A 116 -16.33 2.61 -12.70
N LEU A 117 -15.10 3.13 -12.79
CA LEU A 117 -14.25 3.42 -11.64
C LEU A 117 -14.06 4.93 -11.51
N ILE A 118 -14.57 5.50 -10.41
CA ILE A 118 -14.62 6.96 -10.20
C ILE A 118 -13.78 7.33 -8.97
N ASP A 119 -12.86 8.27 -9.15
CA ASP A 119 -12.07 8.86 -8.07
C ASP A 119 -12.60 10.23 -7.66
N MET A 120 -13.24 10.29 -6.50
CA MET A 120 -13.74 11.53 -5.90
C MET A 120 -12.95 11.93 -4.65
N ARG A 121 -11.78 11.35 -4.38
CA ARG A 121 -11.02 11.61 -3.13
C ARG A 121 -10.68 13.09 -2.94
N ASN A 122 -10.47 13.81 -4.05
CA ASN A 122 -10.18 15.24 -4.08
C ASN A 122 -11.39 16.11 -4.48
N THR A 123 -12.57 15.51 -4.61
CA THR A 123 -13.82 16.18 -5.03
C THR A 123 -14.71 16.35 -3.81
N TYR A 124 -14.71 17.53 -3.19
CA TYR A 124 -15.57 17.81 -2.04
C TYR A 124 -15.68 19.30 -1.79
N GLU A 125 -16.72 19.68 -1.06
CA GLU A 125 -16.81 20.95 -0.35
C GLU A 125 -16.54 20.73 1.13
N VAL A 126 -16.09 21.78 1.81
CA VAL A 126 -15.89 21.77 3.26
C VAL A 126 -16.98 22.60 3.90
N VAL A 127 -17.80 21.95 4.72
CA VAL A 127 -18.82 22.63 5.52
C VAL A 127 -18.47 22.55 7.00
N GLU A 128 -18.72 23.62 7.73
CA GLU A 128 -18.57 23.64 9.18
C GLU A 128 -19.88 23.16 9.82
N ARG A 129 -19.81 22.11 10.64
CA ARG A 129 -20.94 21.60 11.41
C ARG A 129 -20.69 21.72 12.90
N GLU A 130 -21.74 22.06 13.63
CA GLU A 130 -21.73 22.08 15.08
C GLU A 130 -22.04 20.68 15.62
N GLN A 131 -21.11 20.10 16.37
CA GLN A 131 -21.28 18.82 17.04
C GLN A 131 -21.38 19.02 18.55
N ARG A 132 -22.42 18.45 19.16
CA ARG A 132 -22.55 18.38 20.62
C ARG A 132 -21.92 17.08 21.10
N GLY A 133 -21.04 17.16 22.11
CA GLY A 133 -20.49 15.97 22.74
C GLY A 133 -21.61 15.14 23.39
N GLN A 134 -21.84 13.91 22.90
CA GLN A 134 -22.89 13.03 23.45
C GLN A 134 -22.42 12.20 24.66
N TYR A 135 -21.10 12.04 24.85
CA TYR A 135 -20.52 11.18 25.89
C TYR A 135 -19.32 11.84 26.56
N GLY A 136 -19.26 11.82 27.89
CA GLY A 136 -18.17 12.39 28.72
C GLY A 136 -18.67 12.94 30.07
N ASN A 137 -17.76 13.51 30.87
CA ASN A 137 -18.10 14.23 32.11
C ASN A 137 -18.93 15.50 31.80
N GLU A 138 -19.54 16.14 32.81
CA GLU A 138 -20.37 17.36 32.66
C GLU A 138 -19.73 18.50 31.85
N SER A 139 -18.39 18.53 31.78
CA SER A 139 -17.60 19.48 30.97
C SER A 139 -17.58 19.19 29.46
N HIS A 140 -17.97 17.99 29.02
CA HIS A 140 -17.99 17.56 27.62
C HIS A 140 -19.40 17.50 27.02
N THR A 141 -20.42 17.23 27.84
CA THR A 141 -21.81 17.00 27.38
C THR A 141 -22.52 18.27 26.90
N ASN A 142 -21.98 19.46 27.17
CA ASN A 142 -22.55 20.75 26.79
C ASN A 142 -21.65 21.62 25.88
N ARG A 143 -20.50 21.11 25.42
CA ARG A 143 -19.59 21.88 24.57
C ARG A 143 -19.93 21.67 23.10
N VAL A 144 -20.15 22.77 22.39
CA VAL A 144 -20.34 22.79 20.93
C VAL A 144 -18.96 22.87 20.29
N TYR A 145 -18.61 21.86 19.50
CA TYR A 145 -17.40 21.84 18.69
C TYR A 145 -17.77 22.15 17.25
N LYS A 146 -17.07 23.09 16.63
CA LYS A 146 -17.15 23.34 15.19
C LYS A 146 -16.18 22.39 14.50
N LYS A 147 -16.69 21.52 13.64
CA LYS A 147 -15.89 20.55 12.88
C LYS A 147 -16.07 20.79 11.40
N ALA A 148 -14.95 20.88 10.68
CA ALA A 148 -14.93 20.85 9.23
C ALA A 148 -15.25 19.43 8.75
N VAL A 149 -16.29 19.29 7.93
CA VAL A 149 -16.75 18.02 7.37
C VAL A 149 -16.72 18.14 5.85
N LYS A 150 -16.17 17.12 5.18
CA LYS A 150 -16.19 17.03 3.72
C LYS A 150 -17.53 16.50 3.25
N VAL A 151 -18.15 17.19 2.30
CA VAL A 151 -19.45 16.81 1.71
C VAL A 151 -19.39 16.87 0.19
N PHE A 152 -20.25 16.11 -0.47
CA PHE A 152 -20.47 16.27 -1.91
C PHE A 152 -21.60 17.27 -2.14
N SER A 153 -21.44 18.16 -3.12
CA SER A 153 -22.53 18.97 -3.64
C SER A 153 -23.40 18.17 -4.62
N ASP A 154 -24.61 18.67 -4.90
CA ASP A 154 -25.52 18.02 -5.86
C ASP A 154 -24.89 17.88 -7.25
N GLU A 155 -24.19 18.92 -7.71
CA GLU A 155 -23.46 18.90 -8.98
C GLU A 155 -22.35 17.83 -9.00
N GLN A 156 -21.62 17.66 -7.90
CA GLN A 156 -20.59 16.62 -7.79
C GLN A 156 -21.18 15.20 -7.82
N MET A 157 -22.34 15.01 -7.18
CA MET A 157 -23.07 13.74 -7.21
C MET A 157 -23.65 13.45 -8.61
N GLU A 158 -24.27 14.44 -9.24
CA GLU A 158 -24.79 14.33 -10.61
C GLU A 158 -23.70 14.00 -11.62
N ARG A 159 -22.52 14.61 -11.48
CA ARG A 159 -21.36 14.30 -12.33
C ARG A 159 -20.94 12.83 -12.21
N ALA A 160 -20.91 12.28 -10.99
CA ALA A 160 -20.57 10.88 -10.77
C ALA A 160 -21.65 9.94 -11.34
N ILE A 161 -22.93 10.27 -11.16
CA ILE A 161 -24.05 9.50 -11.75
C ILE A 161 -23.95 9.50 -13.27
N LYS A 162 -23.73 10.67 -13.88
CA LYS A 162 -23.56 10.80 -15.33
C LYS A 162 -22.39 9.96 -15.85
N ALA A 163 -21.27 9.93 -15.13
CA ALA A 163 -20.14 9.09 -15.51
C ALA A 163 -20.49 7.59 -15.54
N ILE A 164 -21.32 7.12 -14.60
CA ILE A 164 -21.82 5.73 -14.56
C ILE A 164 -22.77 5.46 -15.73
N GLU A 165 -23.70 6.37 -16.01
CA GLU A 165 -24.71 6.20 -17.07
C GLU A 165 -24.13 6.30 -18.48
N GLU A 166 -23.15 7.17 -18.69
CA GLU A 166 -22.55 7.46 -20.00
C GLU A 166 -21.21 6.74 -20.24
N HIS A 167 -20.68 6.03 -19.24
CA HIS A 167 -19.38 5.33 -19.29
C HIS A 167 -18.21 6.24 -19.69
N THR A 168 -18.12 7.41 -19.04
CA THR A 168 -17.14 8.44 -19.41
C THR A 168 -15.74 8.09 -18.93
N THR A 169 -14.71 8.45 -19.71
CA THR A 169 -13.32 8.43 -19.25
C THR A 169 -12.79 9.84 -19.16
N GLU A 170 -12.39 10.25 -17.96
CA GLU A 170 -11.83 11.56 -17.67
C GLU A 170 -10.61 11.41 -16.76
N LYS A 171 -9.51 12.07 -17.14
CA LYS A 171 -8.27 12.04 -16.39
C LYS A 171 -8.50 12.40 -14.92
N ASP A 172 -7.92 11.60 -14.03
CA ASP A 172 -7.99 11.74 -12.56
C ASP A 172 -9.41 11.76 -11.96
N PHE A 173 -10.44 11.40 -12.73
CA PHE A 173 -11.83 11.42 -12.28
C PHE A 173 -12.56 10.10 -12.55
N SER A 174 -12.65 9.64 -13.79
CA SER A 174 -13.41 8.42 -14.13
C SER A 174 -12.73 7.60 -15.20
N VAL A 175 -12.90 6.29 -15.14
CA VAL A 175 -12.40 5.36 -16.16
C VAL A 175 -13.29 4.15 -16.25
N CYS A 176 -13.72 3.88 -17.47
CA CYS A 176 -14.52 2.72 -17.81
C CYS A 176 -13.60 1.53 -18.15
N VAL A 177 -13.69 0.44 -17.39
CA VAL A 177 -12.81 -0.73 -17.55
C VAL A 177 -13.58 -2.02 -17.79
N THR A 178 -12.92 -3.00 -18.41
CA THR A 178 -13.48 -4.35 -18.60
C THR A 178 -13.02 -5.31 -17.50
N SER A 179 -13.69 -6.45 -17.38
CA SER A 179 -13.23 -7.55 -16.50
C SER A 179 -11.82 -8.03 -16.84
N ALA A 180 -11.43 -7.98 -18.12
CA ALA A 180 -10.08 -8.32 -18.57
C ALA A 180 -9.03 -7.32 -18.07
N ASP A 181 -9.35 -6.03 -18.06
CA ASP A 181 -8.45 -5.00 -17.52
C ASP A 181 -8.29 -5.12 -16.01
N ILE A 182 -9.39 -5.45 -15.31
CA ILE A 182 -9.35 -5.71 -13.87
C ILE A 182 -8.52 -6.97 -13.54
N SER A 183 -8.61 -8.00 -14.37
CA SER A 183 -7.80 -9.22 -14.23
C SER A 183 -6.29 -8.93 -14.33
N LYS A 184 -5.86 -8.07 -15.27
CA LYS A 184 -4.46 -7.62 -15.40
C LYS A 184 -3.95 -6.92 -14.13
N GLN A 185 -4.83 -6.23 -13.42
CA GLN A 185 -4.54 -5.55 -12.15
C GLN A 185 -4.79 -6.42 -10.91
N ALA A 186 -4.80 -7.75 -11.08
CA ALA A 186 -4.99 -8.72 -10.00
C ALA A 186 -6.29 -8.51 -9.19
N TYR A 187 -7.36 -8.07 -9.85
CA TYR A 187 -8.66 -7.78 -9.25
C TYR A 187 -8.64 -6.70 -8.17
N LYS A 188 -7.73 -5.73 -8.28
CA LYS A 188 -7.83 -4.46 -7.56
C LYS A 188 -8.94 -3.62 -8.19
N LEU A 189 -9.65 -2.82 -7.41
CA LEU A 189 -10.76 -1.98 -7.89
C LEU A 189 -10.56 -0.50 -7.53
N LEU A 190 -9.32 -0.11 -7.19
CA LEU A 190 -9.00 1.29 -6.91
C LEU A 190 -8.87 2.06 -8.24
N PRO A 191 -9.66 3.12 -8.48
CA PRO A 191 -9.63 3.88 -9.74
C PRO A 191 -8.22 4.33 -10.16
N SER A 192 -7.41 4.78 -9.20
CA SER A 192 -6.04 5.26 -9.47
C SER A 192 -5.09 4.20 -10.05
N ALA A 193 -5.43 2.91 -9.99
CA ALA A 193 -4.67 1.85 -10.65
C ALA A 193 -4.93 1.78 -12.17
N TYR A 194 -5.89 2.55 -12.69
CA TYR A 194 -6.37 2.52 -14.07
C TYR A 194 -6.24 3.85 -14.80
N PHE A 195 -5.90 4.94 -14.09
CA PHE A 195 -5.59 6.21 -14.74
C PHE A 195 -4.23 6.14 -15.45
N ALA A 196 -4.13 6.83 -16.58
CA ALA A 196 -2.86 7.01 -17.26
C ALA A 196 -1.91 7.80 -16.34
N ILE A 197 -0.72 7.26 -16.11
CA ILE A 197 0.32 7.96 -15.36
C ILE A 197 1.01 8.91 -16.35
N ASP A 198 0.77 10.21 -16.17
CA ASP A 198 1.55 11.24 -16.86
C ASP A 198 2.94 11.27 -16.23
N PHE A 199 3.88 10.55 -16.83
CA PHE A 199 5.27 10.62 -16.46
C PHE A 199 5.91 11.81 -17.18
N GLU A 200 6.20 12.87 -16.46
CA GLU A 200 7.12 13.90 -16.93
C GLU A 200 8.55 13.47 -16.61
N PRO A 201 9.40 13.17 -17.60
CA PRO A 201 10.80 12.84 -17.35
C PRO A 201 11.50 14.04 -16.73
N ALA A 202 11.77 13.95 -15.43
CA ALA A 202 12.72 14.85 -14.79
C ALA A 202 14.11 14.61 -15.40
N PRO A 203 14.89 15.67 -15.65
CA PRO A 203 16.26 15.51 -16.11
C PRO A 203 17.05 14.73 -15.05
N HIS A 204 17.63 13.61 -15.45
CA HIS A 204 18.48 12.78 -14.59
C HIS A 204 19.87 12.63 -15.21
N ARG A 205 20.86 12.31 -14.38
CA ARG A 205 22.21 11.96 -14.82
C ARG A 205 22.18 10.60 -15.52
N GLU A 206 23.23 10.29 -16.28
CA GLU A 206 23.35 8.96 -16.90
C GLU A 206 23.43 7.88 -15.82
N CYS A 207 22.70 6.77 -16.01
CA CYS A 207 22.66 5.65 -15.06
C CYS A 207 24.06 5.11 -14.73
N LYS A 208 24.99 5.19 -15.69
CA LYS A 208 26.39 4.83 -15.50
C LYS A 208 27.07 5.70 -14.44
N GLU A 209 26.92 7.02 -14.51
CA GLU A 209 27.53 7.92 -13.52
C GLU A 209 26.96 7.69 -12.12
N ILE A 210 25.64 7.49 -12.03
CA ILE A 210 24.96 7.20 -10.76
C ILE A 210 25.47 5.86 -10.18
N THR A 211 25.66 4.85 -11.04
CA THR A 211 26.18 3.53 -10.63
C THR A 211 27.65 3.59 -10.23
N GLU A 212 28.47 4.43 -10.87
CA GLU A 212 29.86 4.68 -10.48
C GLU A 212 29.96 5.32 -9.10
N ASP A 213 29.14 6.32 -8.80
CA ASP A 213 29.04 6.97 -7.50
C ASP A 213 28.56 5.97 -6.42
N LEU A 214 27.53 5.18 -6.71
CA LEU A 214 27.02 4.12 -5.83
C LEU A 214 28.11 3.09 -5.51
N ASN A 215 28.84 2.63 -6.53
CA ASN A 215 29.95 1.71 -6.36
C ASN A 215 31.13 2.32 -5.58
N ARG A 216 31.36 3.63 -5.66
CA ARG A 216 32.35 4.34 -4.82
C ARG A 216 31.94 4.24 -3.35
N VAL A 217 30.68 4.55 -3.02
CA VAL A 217 30.16 4.45 -1.64
C VAL A 217 30.29 3.02 -1.11
N ILE A 218 29.91 2.01 -1.89
CA ILE A 218 30.03 0.60 -1.49
C ILE A 218 31.50 0.19 -1.29
N LYS A 219 32.43 0.66 -2.14
CA LYS A 219 33.87 0.44 -1.95
C LYS A 219 34.38 1.08 -0.66
N GLU A 220 33.92 2.29 -0.33
CA GLU A 220 34.28 2.97 0.91
C GLU A 220 33.77 2.22 2.15
N LYS A 221 32.51 1.77 2.14
CA LYS A 221 31.96 0.89 3.19
C LYS A 221 32.81 -0.38 3.34
N ASN A 222 33.09 -1.04 2.22
CA ASN A 222 33.86 -2.29 2.18
C ASN A 222 35.34 -2.12 2.54
N GLY A 223 35.87 -0.90 2.51
CA GLY A 223 37.25 -0.58 2.85
C GLY A 223 37.64 -0.98 4.28
N LEU A 224 36.65 -1.07 5.18
CA LEU A 224 36.86 -1.58 6.53
C LEU A 224 35.73 -2.54 6.95
N LYS A 225 36.04 -3.84 6.96
CA LYS A 225 35.11 -4.89 7.37
C LYS A 225 35.14 -5.15 8.88
N LEU A 226 34.01 -4.99 9.55
CA LEU A 226 33.80 -5.39 10.94
C LEU A 226 33.23 -6.81 11.03
N THR A 227 33.95 -7.73 11.67
CA THR A 227 33.43 -9.05 12.03
C THR A 227 33.30 -9.14 13.55
N MET A 228 32.13 -9.48 14.07
CA MET A 228 31.87 -9.49 15.51
C MET A 228 30.86 -10.57 15.94
N ASN A 229 30.92 -11.01 17.19
CA ASN A 229 29.88 -11.84 17.81
C ASN A 229 28.58 -11.05 18.07
N GLU A 230 27.43 -11.70 17.87
CA GLU A 230 26.11 -11.08 18.01
C GLU A 230 25.80 -10.57 19.43
N SER A 231 26.11 -11.33 20.48
CA SER A 231 25.82 -10.93 21.87
C SER A 231 26.60 -9.67 22.24
N LEU A 232 27.85 -9.57 21.79
CA LEU A 232 28.67 -8.38 21.95
C LEU A 232 28.08 -7.20 21.15
N ALA A 233 27.69 -7.43 19.88
CA ALA A 233 27.06 -6.43 19.03
C ALA A 233 25.82 -5.80 19.68
N LYS A 234 24.99 -6.62 20.34
CA LYS A 234 23.82 -6.18 21.08
C LYS A 234 24.20 -5.37 22.32
N ALA A 235 25.17 -5.85 23.10
CA ALA A 235 25.62 -5.18 24.32
C ALA A 235 26.14 -3.74 24.07
N ILE A 236 26.75 -3.49 22.91
CA ILE A 236 27.31 -2.18 22.54
C ILE A 236 26.49 -1.41 21.48
N GLY A 237 25.27 -1.88 21.16
CA GLY A 237 24.35 -1.16 20.27
C GLY A 237 24.79 -1.07 18.80
N LEU A 238 25.60 -2.03 18.33
CA LEU A 238 26.03 -2.18 16.93
C LEU A 238 25.19 -3.20 16.16
N TYR A 239 24.34 -3.99 16.82
CA TYR A 239 23.50 -4.99 16.17
C TYR A 239 22.50 -4.37 15.17
N GLU A 240 22.01 -3.16 15.42
CA GLU A 240 21.10 -2.47 14.48
C GLU A 240 21.76 -2.20 13.12
N ILE A 241 23.06 -1.94 13.09
CA ILE A 241 23.81 -1.76 11.82
C ILE A 241 23.80 -3.06 11.01
N PHE A 242 23.88 -4.21 11.68
CA PHE A 242 23.81 -5.51 11.02
C PHE A 242 22.43 -5.78 10.43
N LYS A 243 21.35 -5.35 11.09
CA LYS A 243 19.99 -5.45 10.53
C LYS A 243 19.84 -4.55 9.30
N MET A 244 20.27 -3.30 9.39
CA MET A 244 20.26 -2.36 8.27
C MET A 244 21.04 -2.90 7.06
N PHE A 245 22.20 -3.53 7.30
CA PHE A 245 22.94 -4.23 6.26
C PHE A 245 22.12 -5.34 5.59
N LYS A 246 21.34 -6.11 6.36
CA LYS A 246 20.50 -7.18 5.79
C LYS A 246 19.36 -6.64 4.92
N GLU A 247 18.75 -5.54 5.33
CA GLU A 247 17.74 -4.84 4.54
C GLU A 247 18.35 -4.25 3.26
N SER A 248 19.53 -3.65 3.36
CA SER A 248 20.30 -3.15 2.21
C SER A 248 20.66 -4.26 1.21
N GLU A 249 21.11 -5.42 1.69
CA GLU A 249 21.44 -6.59 0.87
C GLU A 249 20.23 -7.07 0.04
N GLU A 250 19.03 -7.01 0.61
CA GLU A 250 17.79 -7.35 -0.08
C GLU A 250 17.40 -6.31 -1.13
N ASN A 251 17.49 -5.02 -0.80
CA ASN A 251 17.23 -3.92 -1.73
C ASN A 251 18.20 -3.93 -2.91
N ASN A 252 19.49 -4.14 -2.65
CA ASN A 252 20.53 -4.21 -3.68
C ASN A 252 20.35 -5.42 -4.60
N ARG A 253 19.80 -6.53 -4.10
CA ARG A 253 19.45 -7.67 -4.95
C ARG A 253 18.35 -7.32 -5.95
N ALA A 254 17.29 -6.67 -5.49
CA ALA A 254 16.21 -6.23 -6.37
C ALA A 254 16.71 -5.23 -7.44
N MET A 255 17.57 -4.28 -7.04
CA MET A 255 18.14 -3.30 -7.97
C MET A 255 19.09 -3.93 -8.99
N LYS A 256 19.86 -4.96 -8.59
CA LYS A 256 20.79 -5.66 -9.46
C LYS A 256 20.10 -6.28 -10.68
N GLU A 257 18.91 -6.87 -10.49
CA GLU A 257 18.14 -7.46 -11.60
C GLU A 257 17.74 -6.41 -12.64
N VAL A 258 17.43 -5.18 -12.21
CA VAL A 258 17.13 -4.06 -13.10
C VAL A 258 18.38 -3.58 -13.83
N LEU A 259 19.50 -3.47 -13.12
CA LEU A 259 20.76 -2.94 -13.67
C LEU A 259 21.42 -3.87 -14.69
N ASP A 260 21.33 -5.18 -14.51
CA ASP A 260 21.83 -6.16 -15.47
C ASP A 260 21.17 -5.98 -16.86
N ILE A 261 19.94 -5.46 -16.92
CA ILE A 261 19.21 -5.16 -18.18
C ILE A 261 19.80 -3.94 -18.89
N VAL A 262 20.25 -2.93 -18.14
CA VAL A 262 20.86 -1.70 -18.69
C VAL A 262 22.39 -1.79 -18.81
N GLY A 263 22.98 -2.95 -18.53
CA GLY A 263 24.41 -3.22 -18.71
C GLY A 263 25.31 -2.70 -17.58
N GLU A 264 24.72 -2.26 -16.47
CA GLU A 264 25.41 -1.70 -15.31
C GLU A 264 25.45 -2.71 -14.15
N LYS A 265 26.41 -2.55 -13.21
CA LYS A 265 26.60 -3.51 -12.11
C LYS A 265 26.88 -2.83 -10.78
N ILE A 266 26.21 -3.29 -9.74
CA ILE A 266 26.50 -2.94 -8.34
C ILE A 266 27.40 -4.01 -7.70
N ILE A 267 28.43 -3.57 -6.98
CA ILE A 267 29.32 -4.42 -6.19
C ILE A 267 28.60 -4.86 -4.90
N PRO A 268 28.77 -6.10 -4.42
CA PRO A 268 28.16 -6.52 -3.16
C PRO A 268 28.74 -5.79 -1.95
N GLU A 269 27.87 -5.44 -0.99
CA GLU A 269 28.30 -4.97 0.33
C GLU A 269 28.91 -6.13 1.15
N ASN A 270 29.99 -5.84 1.85
CA ASN A 270 30.76 -6.81 2.65
C ASN A 270 31.51 -6.11 3.81
N PHE A 271 30.90 -5.09 4.40
CA PHE A 271 31.52 -4.29 5.45
C PHE A 271 31.20 -4.78 6.87
N ILE A 272 30.22 -5.67 7.07
CA ILE A 272 29.89 -6.24 8.37
C ILE A 272 29.53 -7.73 8.29
N ALA A 273 29.96 -8.53 9.28
CA ALA A 273 29.60 -9.95 9.38
C ALA A 273 29.47 -10.41 10.85
N MET A 274 28.52 -11.33 11.11
CA MET A 274 28.36 -11.95 12.43
C MET A 274 29.16 -13.26 12.51
N SER A 275 30.00 -13.39 13.53
CA SER A 275 30.73 -14.63 13.80
C SER A 275 29.95 -15.58 14.70
N LYS A 276 29.99 -16.88 14.35
CA LYS A 276 29.50 -17.97 15.20
C LYS A 276 30.48 -18.34 16.32
N LYS A 277 31.71 -17.84 16.28
CA LYS A 277 32.71 -18.04 17.33
C LYS A 277 32.46 -17.04 18.45
N ALA A 278 32.18 -17.55 19.65
CA ALA A 278 32.01 -16.71 20.82
C ALA A 278 33.30 -15.89 21.07
N GLY A 279 33.18 -14.57 21.19
CA GLY A 279 34.30 -13.67 21.47
C GLY A 279 35.16 -13.25 20.26
N GLU A 280 34.76 -13.53 19.02
CA GLU A 280 35.53 -13.09 17.84
C GLU A 280 35.25 -11.62 17.48
N LEU A 281 36.30 -10.80 17.53
CA LEU A 281 36.42 -9.42 17.01
C LEU A 281 37.88 -9.22 16.59
N LYS A 282 38.17 -8.88 15.32
CA LYS A 282 39.56 -8.55 14.90
C LYS A 282 39.88 -7.07 15.14
N PHE A 283 39.95 -6.73 16.43
CA PHE A 283 40.74 -5.69 17.07
C PHE A 283 40.76 -6.15 18.54
N GLU A 284 41.93 -6.54 19.06
CA GLU A 284 41.97 -7.29 20.32
C GLU A 284 41.81 -6.35 21.54
N ASN A 285 40.70 -6.50 22.24
CA ASN A 285 40.50 -5.96 23.58
C ASN A 285 40.92 -7.01 24.62
N GLY A 286 42.01 -6.76 25.33
CA GLY A 286 42.63 -7.73 26.24
C GLY A 286 41.90 -7.97 27.58
N SER A 287 40.64 -7.53 27.72
CA SER A 287 39.85 -7.69 28.95
C SER A 287 38.48 -8.29 28.68
N LYS A 288 38.05 -9.18 29.58
CA LYS A 288 36.72 -9.83 29.55
C LYS A 288 35.61 -8.95 30.12
N ASP A 289 35.96 -8.07 31.05
CA ASP A 289 34.99 -7.29 31.85
C ASP A 289 35.02 -5.79 31.52
N HIS A 290 35.96 -5.36 30.69
CA HIS A 290 36.16 -3.95 30.32
C HIS A 290 36.43 -3.83 28.82
N VAL A 291 35.65 -3.01 28.12
CA VAL A 291 35.92 -2.64 26.72
C VAL A 291 36.67 -1.31 26.72
N SER A 292 37.86 -1.28 26.10
CA SER A 292 38.64 -0.04 25.97
C SER A 292 37.82 1.12 25.42
N THR A 293 37.84 2.26 26.08
CA THR A 293 37.14 3.49 25.65
C THR A 293 37.65 4.00 24.30
N ILE A 294 38.91 3.72 23.95
CA ILE A 294 39.49 4.02 22.63
C ILE A 294 38.82 3.15 21.56
N LEU A 295 38.65 1.85 21.84
CA LEU A 295 37.95 0.94 20.93
C LEU A 295 36.49 1.37 20.74
N MET A 296 35.81 1.78 21.83
CA MET A 296 34.46 2.34 21.75
C MET A 296 34.40 3.62 20.90
N SER A 297 35.42 4.47 20.98
CA SER A 297 35.50 5.70 20.18
C SER A 297 35.69 5.39 18.70
N ILE A 298 36.58 4.45 18.35
CA ILE A 298 36.79 3.98 16.97
C ILE A 298 35.51 3.37 16.41
N LEU A 299 34.84 2.50 17.19
CA LEU A 299 33.59 1.87 16.78
C LEU A 299 32.45 2.89 16.61
N GLN A 300 32.39 3.91 17.46
CA GLN A 300 31.40 4.98 17.33
C GLN A 300 31.65 5.83 16.09
N MET A 301 32.91 6.23 15.81
CA MET A 301 33.25 6.95 14.59
C MET A 301 32.96 6.12 13.34
N TRP A 302 33.34 4.84 13.36
CA TRP A 302 33.01 3.91 12.29
C TRP A 302 31.50 3.78 12.08
N LYS A 303 30.72 3.63 13.15
CA LYS A 303 29.25 3.60 13.09
C LYS A 303 28.69 4.85 12.42
N GLN A 304 29.11 6.04 12.85
CA GLN A 304 28.62 7.29 12.26
C GLN A 304 28.98 7.40 10.78
N HIS A 305 30.20 6.99 10.41
CA HIS A 305 30.62 6.99 9.01
C HIS A 305 29.81 6.02 8.15
N ILE A 306 29.54 4.80 8.64
CA ILE A 306 28.67 3.84 7.95
C ILE A 306 27.23 4.37 7.82
N MET A 307 26.69 5.05 8.85
CA MET A 307 25.38 5.68 8.76
C MET A 307 25.33 6.75 7.67
N TYR A 308 26.33 7.62 7.60
CA TYR A 308 26.47 8.60 6.52
C TYR A 308 26.53 7.94 5.14
N LEU A 309 27.38 6.90 4.97
CA LEU A 309 27.49 6.17 3.71
C LEU A 309 26.19 5.45 3.33
N ASN A 310 25.39 5.00 4.29
CA ASN A 310 24.05 4.44 4.02
C ASN A 310 23.08 5.51 3.51
N GLU A 311 23.13 6.73 4.06
CA GLU A 311 22.31 7.85 3.56
C GLU A 311 22.68 8.22 2.12
N GLU A 312 23.98 8.24 1.80
CA GLU A 312 24.44 8.47 0.42
C GLU A 312 24.03 7.35 -0.54
N GLU A 313 24.18 6.08 -0.13
CA GLU A 313 23.72 4.94 -0.92
C GLU A 313 22.22 5.06 -1.23
N ASN A 314 21.39 5.33 -0.21
CA ASN A 314 19.94 5.51 -0.37
C ASN A 314 19.60 6.65 -1.33
N ARG A 315 20.34 7.76 -1.26
CA ARG A 315 20.17 8.89 -2.18
C ARG A 315 20.43 8.46 -3.63
N TYR A 316 21.53 7.74 -3.88
CA TYR A 316 21.86 7.27 -5.23
C TYR A 316 20.91 6.17 -5.72
N LEU A 317 20.42 5.29 -4.85
CA LEU A 317 19.40 4.30 -5.21
C LEU A 317 18.07 4.95 -5.61
N LEU A 318 17.66 6.04 -4.94
CA LEU A 318 16.49 6.82 -5.32
C LEU A 318 16.69 7.52 -6.68
N GLU A 319 17.84 8.15 -6.86
CA GLU A 319 18.19 8.81 -8.13
C GLU A 319 18.20 7.80 -9.29
N LEU A 320 18.79 6.62 -9.07
CA LEU A 320 18.82 5.54 -10.05
C LEU A 320 17.42 5.00 -10.36
N ARG A 321 16.57 4.84 -9.35
CA ARG A 321 15.17 4.45 -9.54
C ARG A 321 14.45 5.43 -10.44
N ASP A 322 14.61 6.73 -10.18
CA ASP A 322 13.93 7.78 -10.92
C ASP A 322 14.44 7.87 -12.38
N ALA A 323 15.74 7.63 -12.60
CA ALA A 323 16.34 7.53 -13.92
C ALA A 323 15.84 6.31 -14.74
N LEU A 324 15.58 5.18 -14.09
CA LEU A 324 15.12 3.95 -14.74
C LEU A 324 13.60 3.89 -14.94
N LEU A 325 12.84 4.67 -14.15
CA LEU A 325 11.38 4.69 -14.17
C LEU A 325 10.77 4.93 -15.58
N PRO A 326 11.24 5.88 -16.41
CA PRO A 326 10.69 6.07 -17.76
C PRO A 326 10.82 4.83 -18.65
N ASP A 327 11.97 4.15 -18.59
CA ASP A 327 12.24 2.99 -19.43
C ASP A 327 11.51 1.73 -18.93
N LEU A 328 11.25 1.63 -17.61
CA LEU A 328 10.36 0.64 -17.01
C LEU A 328 8.89 0.88 -17.41
N MET A 329 8.41 2.12 -17.31
CA MET A 329 7.03 2.50 -17.62
C MET A 329 6.70 2.38 -19.12
N SER A 330 7.67 2.69 -19.99
CA SER A 330 7.54 2.52 -21.44
C SER A 330 7.68 1.06 -21.90
N GLY A 331 8.03 0.14 -21.00
CA GLY A 331 8.22 -1.28 -21.30
C GLY A 331 9.47 -1.60 -22.11
N LYS A 332 10.41 -0.66 -22.24
CA LYS A 332 11.74 -0.90 -22.80
C LYS A 332 12.56 -1.82 -21.89
N ILE A 333 12.42 -1.64 -20.58
CA ILE A 333 12.97 -2.53 -19.56
C ILE A 333 11.83 -3.45 -19.09
N LYS A 334 12.02 -4.76 -19.21
CA LYS A 334 11.07 -5.77 -18.72
C LYS A 334 11.72 -6.60 -17.63
N LEU A 335 11.15 -6.56 -16.44
CA LEU A 335 11.51 -7.45 -15.35
C LEU A 335 10.84 -8.81 -15.61
N ASN A 336 11.61 -9.89 -15.46
CA ASN A 336 11.12 -11.26 -15.65
C ASN A 336 10.47 -11.82 -14.39
#